data_AF-A0A5E7FMU8-F1
#
_entry.id   AF-A0A5E7FMU8-F1
#
_cell.length_a   1.000
_cell.length_b   1.000
_cell.length_c   1.000
_cell.angle_alpha   90.00
_cell.angle_beta   90.00
_cell.angle_gamma   90.00
#
_symmetry.space_group_name_H-M   'P 1'
#
loop_
_entity.id
_entity.type
_entity.pdbx_description
1 polymer ?
#
loop_
_entity_poly.entity_id
_entity_poly.type
_entity_poly.pdbx_seq_one_letter_code
_entity_poly.pdbx_strand_id
1 'polypeptide(L)'
;MKLTTKQQSVLDELRKIGRDNAYRYLGVTPHLHKSDCGKLARGDQACVFGLGGLTYQVGHRLGIAASSVLSIFKALQRKGLVIREEAYPDYQRPRYWWPVGLAAELASELLPTCEVTP
;
A
#
# COMPACT_ATOMS: atom_id res chain seq x y z
N MET A 1 3.78 20.13 3.97
CA MET A 1 2.41 20.20 4.53
C MET A 1 2.37 19.40 5.83
N LYS A 2 1.78 19.92 6.92
CA LYS A 2 1.75 19.23 8.22
C LYS A 2 0.57 18.26 8.32
N LEU A 3 0.84 17.00 8.67
CA LEU A 3 -0.19 16.00 8.97
C LEU A 3 -0.61 16.09 10.44
N THR A 4 -1.87 15.74 10.74
CA THR A 4 -2.28 15.52 12.13
C THR A 4 -1.68 14.21 12.65
N THR A 5 -1.55 14.06 13.97
CA THR A 5 -1.06 12.80 14.57
C THR A 5 -1.87 11.60 14.09
N LYS A 6 -3.20 11.71 14.01
CA LYS A 6 -4.08 10.65 13.50
C LYS A 6 -3.83 10.33 12.03
N GLN A 7 -3.61 11.35 11.20
CA GLN A 7 -3.28 11.16 9.78
C GLN A 7 -1.94 10.45 9.61
N GLN A 8 -0.94 10.83 10.41
CA GLN A 8 0.38 10.20 10.39
C GLN A 8 0.28 8.74 10.82
N SER A 9 -0.37 8.44 11.96
CA SER A 9 -0.51 7.05 12.45
C SER A 9 -1.22 6.15 11.45
N VAL A 10 -2.27 6.64 10.78
CA VAL A 10 -2.98 5.87 9.73
C VAL A 10 -2.10 5.64 8.51
N LEU A 11 -1.32 6.64 8.08
CA LEU A 11 -0.40 6.51 6.96
C LEU A 11 0.73 5.52 7.28
N ASP A 12 1.31 5.60 8.47
CA ASP A 12 2.38 4.70 8.93
C ASP A 12 1.88 3.27 9.00
N GLU A 13 0.69 3.04 9.53
CA GLU A 13 0.12 1.69 9.62
C GLU A 13 -0.20 1.12 8.23
N LEU A 14 -0.69 1.96 7.31
CA LEU A 14 -0.88 1.55 5.92
C LEU A 14 0.44 1.13 5.26
N ARG A 15 1.54 1.85 5.54
CA ARG A 15 2.88 1.51 5.03
C ARG A 15 3.39 0.19 5.60
N LYS A 16 3.17 -0.07 6.88
CA LYS A 16 3.51 -1.38 7.50
C LYS A 16 2.76 -2.53 6.83
N ILE A 17 1.44 -2.39 6.64
CA ILE A 17 0.64 -3.40 5.93
C ILE A 17 1.18 -3.64 4.52
N GLY A 18 1.50 -2.57 3.79
CA GLY A 18 2.09 -2.67 2.45
C GLY A 18 3.37 -3.48 2.42
N ARG A 19 4.28 -3.20 3.37
CA ARG A 19 5.53 -3.96 3.52
C ARG A 19 5.26 -5.42 3.94
N ASP A 20 4.43 -5.66 4.95
CA ASP A 20 4.06 -7.01 5.41
C ASP A 20 3.55 -7.87 4.24
N ASN A 21 2.70 -7.29 3.38
CA ASN A 21 2.15 -7.99 2.22
C ASN A 21 3.21 -8.29 1.16
N ALA A 22 4.13 -7.35 0.89
CA ALA A 22 5.20 -7.55 -0.10
C ALA A 22 6.18 -8.67 0.29
N TYR A 23 6.42 -8.84 1.59
CA TYR A 23 7.29 -9.90 2.12
C TYR A 23 6.56 -11.22 2.40
N ARG A 24 5.23 -11.26 2.38
CA ARG A 24 4.42 -12.45 2.77
C ARG A 24 4.84 -13.75 2.10
N TYR A 25 5.18 -13.70 0.82
CA TYR A 25 5.51 -14.89 0.03
C TYR A 25 7.02 -15.12 -0.14
N LEU A 26 7.85 -14.23 0.39
CA LEU A 26 9.30 -14.38 0.35
C LEU A 26 9.70 -15.67 1.08
N GLY A 27 10.41 -16.56 0.38
CA GLY A 27 10.83 -17.86 0.93
C GLY A 27 9.73 -18.91 1.12
N VAL A 28 8.47 -18.59 0.78
CA VAL A 28 7.32 -19.52 0.92
C VAL A 28 6.76 -19.95 -0.44
N THR A 29 6.50 -19.00 -1.33
CA THR A 29 5.86 -19.29 -2.63
C THR A 29 6.47 -18.42 -3.72
N PRO A 30 7.56 -18.89 -4.38
CA PRO A 30 8.37 -18.06 -5.27
C PRO A 30 7.61 -17.40 -6.43
N HIS A 31 6.63 -18.09 -7.02
CA HIS A 31 5.85 -17.54 -8.13
C HIS A 31 4.92 -16.39 -7.72
N LEU A 32 4.35 -16.45 -6.51
CA LEU A 32 3.54 -15.36 -5.95
C LEU A 32 4.43 -14.16 -5.60
N HIS A 33 5.57 -14.41 -4.96
CA HIS A 33 6.54 -13.37 -4.66
C HIS A 33 7.04 -12.66 -5.93
N LYS A 34 7.39 -13.41 -6.98
CA LYS A 34 7.79 -12.83 -8.28
C LYS A 34 6.67 -11.98 -8.91
N SER A 35 5.41 -12.41 -8.80
CA SER A 35 4.25 -11.65 -9.27
C SER A 35 4.11 -10.32 -8.52
N ASP A 36 4.28 -10.33 -7.20
CA ASP A 36 4.21 -9.14 -6.35
C ASP A 36 5.38 -8.17 -6.61
N CYS A 37 6.59 -8.68 -6.74
CA CYS A 37 7.76 -7.93 -7.21
C CYS A 37 7.51 -7.27 -8.58
N GLY A 38 6.87 -7.98 -9.51
CA GLY A 38 6.47 -7.42 -10.81
C GLY A 38 5.45 -6.28 -10.71
N LYS A 39 4.55 -6.30 -9.72
CA LYS A 39 3.63 -5.17 -9.45
C LYS A 39 4.39 -3.97 -8.91
N LEU A 40 5.29 -4.19 -7.95
CA LEU A 40 6.12 -3.13 -7.35
C LEU A 40 7.02 -2.45 -8.40
N ALA A 41 7.63 -3.23 -9.30
CA ALA A 41 8.47 -2.72 -10.39
C ALA A 41 7.72 -1.75 -11.33
N ARG A 42 6.42 -1.97 -11.55
CA ARG A 42 5.58 -1.11 -12.40
C ARG A 42 5.11 0.16 -11.69
N GLY A 43 5.41 0.32 -10.39
CA GLY A 43 5.13 1.51 -9.60
C GLY A 43 3.72 1.57 -9.00
N ASP A 44 3.44 2.66 -8.30
CA ASP A 44 2.25 2.80 -7.44
C ASP A 44 0.92 2.65 -8.20
N GLN A 45 0.84 3.10 -9.46
CA GLN A 45 -0.39 3.01 -10.26
C GLN A 45 -0.69 1.60 -10.79
N ALA A 46 0.27 0.68 -10.74
CA ALA A 46 0.18 -0.64 -11.39
C ALA A 46 -0.56 -1.72 -10.58
N CYS A 47 -1.52 -1.32 -9.76
CA CYS A 47 -2.33 -2.21 -8.92
C CYS A 47 -1.52 -3.00 -7.87
N VAL A 48 -0.84 -2.28 -6.99
CA VAL A 48 -0.43 -2.81 -5.67
C VAL A 48 -1.60 -2.88 -4.69
N PHE A 49 -2.84 -2.79 -5.15
CA PHE A 49 -4.04 -2.90 -4.32
C PHE A 49 -4.11 -4.24 -3.58
N GLY A 50 -3.77 -5.37 -4.21
CA GLY A 50 -3.64 -6.65 -3.49
C GLY A 50 -2.54 -6.69 -2.42
N LEU A 51 -1.62 -5.72 -2.43
CA LEU A 51 -0.58 -5.50 -1.43
C LEU A 51 -0.91 -4.34 -0.48
N GLY A 52 -1.95 -3.56 -0.75
CA GLY A 52 -2.37 -2.42 0.06
C GLY A 52 -3.16 -2.83 1.31
N GLY A 53 -3.65 -1.82 2.01
CA GLY A 53 -4.43 -2.00 3.24
C GLY A 53 -5.92 -1.74 3.05
N LEU A 54 -6.73 -2.47 3.81
CA LEU A 54 -8.17 -2.25 3.92
C LEU A 54 -8.47 -1.29 5.07
N THR A 55 -9.55 -0.50 4.97
CA THR A 55 -9.97 0.43 6.05
C THR A 55 -10.23 -0.28 7.36
N TYR A 56 -10.85 -1.47 7.32
CA TYR A 56 -11.09 -2.28 8.52
C TYR A 56 -9.80 -2.84 9.11
N GLN A 57 -8.83 -3.20 8.27
CA GLN A 57 -7.55 -3.77 8.71
C GLN A 57 -6.74 -2.71 9.48
N VAL A 58 -6.62 -1.50 8.92
CA VAL A 58 -5.97 -0.38 9.60
C VAL A 58 -6.74 0.03 10.86
N GLY A 59 -8.07 0.09 10.78
CA GLY A 59 -8.91 0.41 11.94
C GLY A 59 -8.72 -0.57 13.09
N HIS A 60 -8.70 -1.88 12.78
CA HIS A 60 -8.45 -2.93 13.76
C HIS A 60 -7.05 -2.82 14.39
N ARG A 61 -5.99 -2.61 13.59
CA ARG A 61 -4.61 -2.48 14.10
C ARG A 61 -4.41 -1.25 14.98
N LEU A 62 -5.13 -0.16 14.72
CA LEU A 62 -5.01 1.10 15.46
C LEU A 62 -6.08 1.30 16.55
N GLY A 63 -7.02 0.36 16.71
CA GLY A 63 -8.13 0.50 17.67
C GLY A 63 -9.09 1.65 17.36
N ILE A 64 -9.29 2.00 16.08
CA ILE A 64 -10.17 3.09 15.64
C ILE A 64 -11.22 2.61 14.64
N ALA A 65 -12.37 3.29 14.62
CA ALA A 65 -13.46 2.95 13.71
C ALA A 65 -13.05 3.03 12.23
N ALA A 66 -13.44 2.04 11.42
CA ALA A 66 -13.14 1.98 9.99
C ALA A 66 -13.68 3.20 9.21
N SER A 67 -14.79 3.81 9.65
CA SER A 67 -15.35 5.05 9.09
C SER A 67 -14.42 6.26 9.32
N SER A 68 -13.73 6.31 10.47
CA SER A 68 -12.71 7.32 10.77
C SER A 68 -11.49 7.14 9.87
N VAL A 69 -11.02 5.90 9.71
CA VAL A 69 -9.91 5.56 8.78
C VAL A 69 -10.26 5.96 7.36
N LEU A 70 -11.46 5.62 6.87
CA LEU A 70 -11.93 6.00 5.54
C LEU A 70 -11.90 7.53 5.34
N SER A 71 -12.35 8.29 6.34
CA SER A 71 -12.32 9.76 6.28
C SER A 71 -10.89 10.30 6.22
N ILE A 72 -9.96 9.69 6.98
CA ILE A 72 -8.54 10.02 6.95
C ILE A 72 -7.91 9.67 5.60
N PHE A 73 -8.20 8.50 5.04
CA PHE A 73 -7.73 8.11 3.71
C PHE A 73 -8.19 9.06 2.62
N LYS A 74 -9.47 9.45 2.61
CA LYS A 74 -9.97 10.48 1.68
C LYS A 74 -9.22 11.80 1.82
N ALA A 75 -8.86 12.20 3.05
CA ALA A 75 -8.07 13.39 3.28
C ALA A 75 -6.61 13.25 2.78
N LEU A 76 -5.97 12.10 3.03
CA LEU A 76 -4.63 11.78 2.54
C LEU A 76 -4.56 11.67 1.01
N GLN A 77 -5.62 11.15 0.39
CA GLN A 77 -5.76 11.09 -1.07
C GLN A 77 -5.80 12.48 -1.70
N ARG A 78 -6.60 13.41 -1.15
CA ARG A 78 -6.60 14.83 -1.59
C ARG A 78 -5.24 15.51 -1.43
N LYS A 79 -4.38 14.97 -0.57
CA LYS A 79 -3.02 15.45 -0.32
C LYS A 79 -1.97 14.73 -1.18
N GLY A 80 -2.37 13.80 -2.05
CA GLY A 80 -1.48 13.03 -2.91
C GLY A 80 -0.63 11.98 -2.18
N LEU A 81 -1.00 11.60 -0.96
CA LEU A 81 -0.19 10.69 -0.12
C LEU A 81 -0.68 9.23 -0.19
N VAL A 82 -1.91 9.02 -0.62
CA VAL A 82 -2.53 7.70 -0.72
C VAL A 82 -3.35 7.65 -2.00
N ILE A 83 -3.29 6.53 -2.72
CA ILE A 83 -4.17 6.23 -3.84
C ILE A 83 -5.15 5.12 -3.47
N ARG A 84 -6.29 5.09 -4.17
CA ARG A 84 -7.36 4.09 -3.97
C ARG A 84 -7.48 3.20 -5.21
N GLU A 85 -7.97 2.00 -5.03
CA GLU A 85 -8.30 1.11 -6.14
C GLU A 85 -9.50 1.65 -6.94
N GLU A 86 -9.32 1.83 -8.24
CA GLU A 86 -10.38 2.31 -9.17
C GLU A 86 -10.78 1.27 -10.22
N ALA A 87 -10.09 0.12 -10.28
CA ALA A 87 -10.29 -0.92 -11.29
C ALA A 87 -11.68 -1.60 -11.23
N TYR A 88 -12.39 -1.47 -10.10
CA TYR A 88 -13.70 -2.07 -9.88
C TYR A 88 -14.72 -1.00 -9.47
N PRO A 89 -15.23 -0.21 -10.43
CA PRO A 89 -16.16 0.90 -10.14
C PRO A 89 -17.48 0.42 -9.53
N ASP A 90 -17.88 -0.82 -9.83
CA ASP A 90 -19.14 -1.41 -9.35
C ASP A 90 -19.09 -1.85 -7.87
N TYR A 91 -17.90 -1.87 -7.24
CA TYR A 91 -17.77 -2.16 -5.82
C TYR A 91 -18.05 -0.91 -4.98
N GLN A 92 -19.10 -0.97 -4.14
CA GLN A 92 -19.51 0.15 -3.27
C GLN A 92 -18.44 0.66 -2.29
N ARG A 93 -17.32 -0.05 -2.10
CA ARG A 93 -16.21 0.38 -1.24
C ARG A 93 -14.89 0.18 -1.97
N PRO A 94 -14.00 1.20 -2.02
CA PRO A 94 -12.63 0.99 -2.46
C PRO A 94 -12.02 -0.06 -1.54
N ARG A 95 -11.69 -1.23 -2.10
CA ARG A 95 -11.21 -2.36 -1.32
C ARG A 95 -9.86 -2.01 -0.73
N TYR A 96 -8.91 -1.60 -1.56
CA TYR A 96 -7.55 -1.37 -1.10
C TYR A 96 -7.10 0.08 -1.27
N TRP A 97 -6.26 0.49 -0.32
CA TRP A 97 -5.58 1.77 -0.28
C TRP A 97 -4.07 1.53 -0.33
N TRP A 98 -3.35 2.41 -1.01
CA TRP A 98 -1.92 2.29 -1.21
C TRP A 98 -1.20 3.60 -0.89
N PRO A 99 -0.13 3.59 -0.08
CA PRO A 99 0.65 4.80 0.21
C PRO A 99 1.59 5.13 -0.96
N VAL A 100 1.52 6.37 -1.43
CA VAL A 100 2.34 6.85 -2.55
C VAL A 100 3.83 6.80 -2.16
N GLY A 101 4.67 6.39 -3.11
CA GLY A 101 6.12 6.22 -2.94
C GLY A 101 6.53 4.86 -2.39
N LEU A 102 5.63 4.11 -1.75
CA LEU A 102 6.00 2.83 -1.15
C LEU A 102 6.40 1.79 -2.20
N ALA A 103 5.83 1.82 -3.41
CA ALA A 103 6.23 0.84 -4.44
C ALA A 103 7.69 1.04 -4.86
N ALA A 104 8.15 2.28 -4.97
CA ALA A 104 9.55 2.59 -5.30
C ALA A 104 10.52 2.19 -4.17
N GLU A 105 10.13 2.46 -2.92
CA GLU A 105 10.89 2.00 -1.74
C GLU A 105 11.03 0.47 -1.74
N LEU A 106 9.91 -0.25 -1.84
CA LEU A 106 9.89 -1.71 -1.83
C LEU A 106 10.54 -2.31 -3.07
N ALA A 107 10.42 -1.67 -4.24
CA ALA A 107 11.14 -2.08 -5.44
C ALA A 107 12.66 -2.01 -5.21
N SER A 108 13.15 -0.97 -4.53
CA SER A 108 14.57 -0.84 -4.19
C SER A 108 15.01 -1.86 -3.12
N GLU A 109 14.11 -2.24 -2.22
CA GLU A 109 14.37 -3.23 -1.16
C GLU A 109 14.33 -4.70 -1.68
N LEU A 110 13.42 -5.02 -2.60
CA LEU A 110 13.06 -6.39 -3.00
C LEU A 110 13.50 -6.79 -4.40
N LEU A 111 13.62 -5.83 -5.32
CA LEU A 111 14.21 -6.09 -6.62
C LEU A 111 15.70 -5.85 -6.43
N PRO A 112 16.56 -6.87 -6.49
CA PRO A 112 17.99 -6.61 -6.50
C PRO A 112 18.27 -5.62 -7.62
N THR A 113 19.10 -4.61 -7.33
CA THR A 113 19.72 -3.76 -8.34
C THR A 113 20.20 -4.72 -9.43
N CYS A 114 19.53 -4.73 -10.58
CA CYS A 114 20.14 -5.25 -11.78
C CYS A 114 21.33 -4.32 -12.01
N GLU A 115 22.45 -4.60 -11.35
CA GLU A 115 23.75 -4.15 -11.80
C GLU A 115 23.89 -4.74 -13.20
N VAL A 116 23.51 -3.92 -14.17
CA VAL A 116 24.02 -4.02 -15.53
C VAL A 116 25.51 -3.76 -15.37
N THR A 117 26.28 -4.83 -15.16
CA THR A 117 27.72 -4.77 -15.32
C THR A 117 27.96 -4.43 -16.81
N PRO A 118 28.80 -3.43 -17.12
CA PRO A 118 28.98 -2.90 -18.47
C PRO A 118 29.51 -3.92 -19.48
#